data_AF-A0A0D3I441-F1
#
_entry.id   AF-A0A0D3I441-F1
#
_cell.length_a   1.000
_cell.length_b   1.000
_cell.length_c   1.000
_cell.angle_alpha   90.00
_cell.angle_beta   90.00
_cell.angle_gamma   90.00
#
_symmetry.space_group_name_H-M   'P 1'
#
loop_
_entity.id
_entity.type
_entity.pdbx_description
1 polymer ?
#
loop_
_entity_poly.entity_id
_entity_poly.type
_entity_poly.pdbx_seq_one_letter_code
_entity_poly.pdbx_strand_id
1 'polypeptide(L)'
;GVMEGYRVHRYSNGDVYEGYFRAGLRHGRGTLRAANGDVYAGDWVRNEREGLGREEYACGDVYDGTWRNGIKEGRGTYLTASGEMYIGPVRDDEPYGEG
;
A
#
# COMPACT_ATOMS: atom_id res chain seq x y z
N GLY A 1 25.40 9.12 2.34
CA GLY A 1 25.32 7.77 1.76
C GLY A 1 23.89 7.48 1.36
N VAL A 2 23.67 6.56 0.42
CA VAL A 2 22.32 6.14 0.01
C VAL A 2 21.59 5.47 1.18
N MET A 3 20.26 5.59 1.25
CA MET A 3 19.48 4.93 2.30
C MET A 3 19.49 3.41 2.10
N GLU A 4 19.78 2.68 3.17
CA GLU A 4 19.91 1.22 3.21
C GLU A 4 19.35 0.67 4.52
N GLY A 5 18.70 -0.50 4.45
CA GLY A 5 18.12 -1.20 5.59
C GLY A 5 16.89 -0.49 6.16
N TYR A 6 16.45 -0.94 7.34
CA TYR A 6 15.24 -0.43 7.98
C TYR A 6 15.44 1.00 8.53
N ARG A 7 14.57 1.95 8.16
CA ARG A 7 14.62 3.35 8.60
C ARG A 7 13.23 3.95 8.68
N VAL A 8 13.12 5.03 9.46
CA VAL A 8 12.03 5.99 9.38
C VAL A 8 12.52 7.19 8.57
N HIS A 9 11.82 7.50 7.49
CA HIS A 9 12.07 8.66 6.64
C HIS A 9 10.84 9.57 6.61
N ARG A 10 11.06 10.86 6.84
CA ARG A 10 10.02 11.90 6.80
C ARG A 10 10.26 12.73 5.55
N TYR A 11 9.31 12.70 4.62
CA TYR A 11 9.40 13.43 3.36
C TYR A 11 8.92 14.88 3.52
N SER A 12 9.36 15.76 2.63
CA SER A 12 8.99 17.19 2.66
C SER A 12 7.51 17.44 2.36
N ASN A 13 6.83 16.51 1.71
CA ASN A 13 5.37 16.57 1.46
C ASN A 13 4.54 16.17 2.69
N GLY A 14 5.18 15.79 3.81
CA GLY A 14 4.52 15.36 5.04
C GLY A 14 4.38 13.84 5.18
N ASP A 15 4.67 13.07 4.13
CA ASP A 15 4.61 11.61 4.20
C ASP A 15 5.68 11.06 5.17
N VAL A 16 5.34 9.96 5.84
CA VAL A 16 6.28 9.24 6.69
C VAL A 16 6.33 7.79 6.23
N TYR A 17 7.50 7.35 5.80
CA TYR A 17 7.76 5.94 5.53
C TYR A 17 8.59 5.32 6.64
N GLU A 18 8.14 4.17 7.11
CA GLU A 18 8.83 3.35 8.10
C GLU A 18 8.99 1.94 7.52
N GLY A 19 10.21 1.58 7.16
CA GLY A 19 10.44 0.33 6.44
C GLY A 19 11.85 0.19 5.90
N TYR A 20 12.04 -0.85 5.10
CA TYR A 20 13.33 -1.15 4.50
C TYR A 20 13.61 -0.29 3.26
N PHE A 21 14.87 0.13 3.13
CA PHE A 21 15.41 0.79 1.95
C PHE A 21 16.50 -0.07 1.30
N ARG A 22 16.60 0.04 -0.02
CA ARG A 22 17.68 -0.50 -0.83
C ARG A 22 18.03 0.49 -1.94
N ALA A 23 19.30 0.88 -2.03
CA ALA A 23 19.79 1.87 -2.99
C ALA A 23 18.99 3.19 -2.97
N GLY A 24 18.57 3.65 -1.79
CA GLY A 24 17.78 4.88 -1.64
C GLY A 24 16.28 4.74 -1.94
N LEU A 25 15.81 3.56 -2.35
CA LEU A 25 14.40 3.30 -2.68
C LEU A 25 13.75 2.44 -1.60
N ARG A 26 12.44 2.63 -1.36
CA ARG A 26 11.63 1.74 -0.51
C ARG A 26 11.66 0.33 -1.10
N HIS A 27 11.93 -0.66 -0.27
CA HIS A 27 12.10 -2.04 -0.71
C HIS A 27 11.86 -3.02 0.45
N GLY A 28 11.21 -4.16 0.23
CA GLY A 28 10.83 -5.08 1.31
C GLY A 28 9.62 -4.58 2.09
N ARG A 29 9.46 -5.01 3.35
CA ARG A 29 8.31 -4.61 4.18
C ARG A 29 8.41 -3.16 4.65
N GLY A 30 7.29 -2.44 4.62
CA GLY A 30 7.21 -1.11 5.20
C GLY A 30 5.80 -0.52 5.21
N THR A 31 5.66 0.54 6.00
CA THR A 31 4.43 1.31 6.15
C THR A 31 4.66 2.74 5.68
N LEU A 32 3.85 3.20 4.72
CA LEU A 32 3.74 4.59 4.33
C LEU A 32 2.50 5.20 4.98
N ARG A 33 2.70 6.27 5.75
CA ARG A 33 1.63 7.14 6.24
C ARG A 33 1.66 8.40 5.40
N ALA A 34 0.70 8.55 4.51
CA ALA A 34 0.63 9.68 3.61
C ALA A 34 0.08 10.92 4.34
N ALA A 35 0.48 12.10 3.89
CA ALA A 35 0.05 13.37 4.48
C ALA A 35 -1.47 13.60 4.35
N ASN A 36 -2.12 12.95 3.38
CA ASN A 36 -3.58 12.99 3.21
C ASN A 36 -4.34 12.12 4.23
N GLY A 37 -3.64 11.33 5.05
CA GLY A 37 -4.22 10.44 6.05
C GLY A 37 -4.28 8.97 5.64
N ASP A 38 -4.01 8.64 4.37
CA ASP A 38 -3.97 7.25 3.92
C ASP A 38 -2.77 6.51 4.54
N VAL A 39 -2.95 5.23 4.81
CA VAL A 39 -1.90 4.36 5.37
C VAL A 39 -1.81 3.09 4.55
N TYR A 40 -0.66 2.88 3.92
CA TYR A 40 -0.33 1.62 3.26
C TYR A 40 0.68 0.84 4.09
N ALA A 41 0.41 -0.43 4.37
CA ALA A 41 1.34 -1.38 4.98
C ALA A 41 1.48 -2.61 4.08
N GLY A 42 2.66 -2.87 3.55
CA GLY A 42 2.85 -3.96 2.60
C GLY A 42 4.28 -4.17 2.13
N ASP A 43 4.42 -4.94 1.05
CA ASP A 43 5.69 -5.16 0.38
C ASP A 43 5.99 -4.04 -0.63
N TRP A 44 7.26 -3.69 -0.76
CA TRP A 44 7.74 -2.64 -1.64
C TRP A 44 8.84 -3.16 -2.56
N VAL A 45 8.83 -2.73 -3.81
CA VAL A 45 9.93 -2.97 -4.76
C VAL A 45 10.24 -1.69 -5.52
N ARG A 46 11.41 -1.09 -5.25
CA ARG A 46 11.90 0.10 -5.96
C ARG A 46 10.89 1.25 -5.93
N ASN A 47 10.41 1.58 -4.72
CA ASN A 47 9.35 2.57 -4.45
C ASN A 47 7.92 2.18 -4.84
N GLU A 48 7.70 1.08 -5.54
CA GLU A 48 6.36 0.61 -5.89
C GLU A 48 5.79 -0.31 -4.82
N ARG A 49 4.48 -0.23 -4.62
CA ARG A 49 3.72 -1.23 -3.84
C ARG A 49 3.69 -2.53 -4.64
N GLU A 50 3.96 -3.64 -3.98
CA GLU A 50 4.08 -4.95 -4.61
C GLU A 50 3.56 -6.03 -3.64
N GLY A 51 3.25 -7.22 -4.13
CA GLY A 51 2.94 -8.37 -3.28
C GLY A 51 1.70 -8.14 -2.42
N LEU A 52 1.76 -8.50 -1.13
CA LEU A 52 0.63 -8.32 -0.22
C LEU A 52 0.73 -6.99 0.50
N GLY A 53 -0.38 -6.25 0.50
CA GLY A 53 -0.48 -4.98 1.21
C GLY A 53 -1.90 -4.62 1.58
N ARG A 54 -2.02 -3.91 2.70
CA ARG A 54 -3.25 -3.34 3.22
C ARG A 54 -3.16 -1.82 3.16
N GLU A 55 -4.13 -1.20 2.50
CA GLU A 55 -4.31 0.25 2.43
C GLU A 55 -5.56 0.65 3.21
N GLU A 56 -5.39 1.47 4.23
CA GLU A 56 -6.46 2.12 4.97
C GLU A 56 -6.56 3.56 4.45
N TYR A 57 -7.70 3.91 3.87
CA TYR A 57 -7.94 5.24 3.33
C TYR A 57 -8.42 6.19 4.42
N ALA A 58 -8.11 7.48 4.28
CA ALA A 58 -8.56 8.52 5.19
C ALA A 58 -10.09 8.62 5.27
N CYS A 59 -10.82 8.19 4.23
CA CYS A 59 -12.29 8.10 4.23
C CYS A 59 -12.84 6.96 5.10
N GLY A 60 -11.98 6.04 5.58
CA GLY A 60 -12.36 4.87 6.37
C GLY A 60 -12.49 3.57 5.55
N ASP A 61 -12.38 3.64 4.23
CA ASP A 61 -12.34 2.46 3.38
C ASP A 61 -11.03 1.69 3.60
N VAL A 62 -11.07 0.38 3.36
CA VAL A 62 -9.90 -0.50 3.48
C VAL A 62 -9.81 -1.39 2.25
N TYR A 63 -8.61 -1.49 1.71
CA TYR A 63 -8.23 -2.54 0.76
C TYR A 63 -7.19 -3.47 1.39
N ASP A 64 -7.42 -4.77 1.35
CA ASP A 64 -6.44 -5.78 1.76
C ASP A 64 -6.29 -6.82 0.63
N GLY A 65 -5.14 -6.83 -0.04
CA GLY A 65 -4.97 -7.71 -1.19
C GLY A 65 -3.62 -7.58 -1.87
N THR A 66 -3.60 -8.02 -3.13
CA THR A 66 -2.39 -8.10 -3.93
C THR A 66 -2.15 -6.83 -4.76
N TRP A 67 -0.89 -6.43 -4.83
CA TRP A 67 -0.38 -5.28 -5.54
C TRP A 67 0.66 -5.71 -6.56
N ARG A 68 0.69 -5.05 -7.72
CA ARG A 68 1.73 -5.22 -8.73
C ARG A 68 2.06 -3.86 -9.33
N ASN A 69 3.33 -3.47 -9.32
CA ASN A 69 3.79 -2.20 -9.91
C ASN A 69 2.95 -0.99 -9.45
N GLY A 70 2.61 -0.93 -8.17
CA GLY A 70 1.92 0.22 -7.59
C GLY A 70 0.38 0.21 -7.70
N ILE A 71 -0.21 -0.72 -8.47
CA ILE A 71 -1.66 -0.88 -8.65
C ILE A 71 -2.17 -2.14 -7.94
N LYS A 72 -3.45 -2.16 -7.56
CA LYS A 72 -4.12 -3.34 -7.02
C LYS A 72 -4.45 -4.30 -8.15
N GLU A 73 -3.96 -5.52 -8.05
CA GLU A 73 -4.14 -6.53 -9.09
C GLU A 73 -4.06 -7.93 -8.48
N GLY A 74 -5.01 -8.80 -8.83
CA GLY A 74 -5.09 -10.19 -8.36
C GLY A 74 -6.34 -10.42 -7.53
N ARG A 75 -6.22 -10.61 -6.21
CA ARG A 75 -7.36 -10.81 -5.31
C ARG A 75 -7.24 -9.89 -4.10
N GLY A 76 -8.38 -9.44 -3.60
CA GLY A 76 -8.41 -8.65 -2.38
C GLY A 76 -9.80 -8.54 -1.77
N THR A 77 -9.81 -7.95 -0.58
CA THR A 77 -11.02 -7.55 0.14
C THR A 77 -11.10 -6.04 0.11
N TYR A 78 -12.21 -5.50 -0.37
CA TYR A 78 -12.58 -4.10 -0.14
C TYR A 78 -13.62 -4.07 0.97
N LEU A 79 -13.40 -3.22 1.96
CA LEU A 79 -14.36 -2.92 3.02
C LEU A 79 -14.59 -1.41 2.99
N THR A 80 -15.83 -0.99 2.74
CA THR A 80 -16.17 0.43 2.78
C THR A 80 -16.35 0.89 4.23
N ALA A 81 -16.25 2.20 4.46
CA ALA A 81 -16.53 2.79 5.76
C ALA A 81 -17.98 2.53 6.25
N SER A 82 -18.92 2.27 5.33
CA SER A 82 -20.30 1.88 5.64
C SER A 82 -20.45 0.40 6.04
N GLY A 83 -19.40 -0.41 5.89
CA GLY A 83 -19.39 -1.83 6.22
C GLY A 83 -19.74 -2.77 5.06
N GLU A 84 -19.85 -2.25 3.84
CA GLU A 84 -20.04 -3.07 2.64
C GLU A 84 -18.73 -3.76 2.28
N MET A 85 -18.79 -5.03 1.95
CA MET A 85 -17.61 -5.86 1.71
C MET A 85 -17.68 -6.52 0.34
N TYR A 86 -16.57 -6.47 -0.38
CA TYR A 86 -16.33 -7.23 -1.61
C TYR A 86 -15.09 -8.12 -1.41
N ILE A 87 -15.20 -9.41 -1.75
CA ILE A 87 -14.08 -10.35 -1.72
C ILE A 87 -13.98 -11.01 -3.08
N GLY A 88 -13.01 -10.62 -3.89
CA GLY A 88 -12.97 -11.11 -5.26
C GLY A 88 -11.72 -10.74 -6.05
N PRO A 89 -11.75 -10.98 -7.36
CA PRO A 89 -10.70 -10.52 -8.26
C PRO A 89 -10.62 -8.99 -8.28
N VAL A 90 -9.42 -8.47 -8.49
CA VAL A 90 -9.15 -7.03 -8.64
C VAL A 90 -8.27 -6.85 -9.86
N ARG A 91 -8.61 -5.90 -10.71
CA ARG A 91 -7.85 -5.59 -11.92
C ARG A 91 -7.90 -4.09 -12.16
N ASP A 92 -6.75 -3.50 -12.48
CA ASP A 92 -6.62 -2.07 -12.77
C ASP A 92 -7.22 -1.18 -11.64
N ASP A 93 -6.86 -1.48 -10.39
CA ASP A 93 -7.33 -0.80 -9.16
C ASP A 93 -8.82 -1.00 -8.79
N GLU A 94 -9.58 -1.77 -9.57
CA GLU A 94 -11.02 -1.96 -9.41
C GLU A 94 -11.42 -3.42 -9.12
N PRO A 95 -12.47 -3.65 -8.29
CA PRO A 95 -13.15 -4.94 -8.22
C PRO A 95 -13.55 -5.46 -9.61
N TYR A 96 -13.25 -6.72 -9.90
CA TYR A 96 -13.52 -7.34 -11.20
C TYR A 96 -14.25 -8.68 -11.05
N GLY A 97 -15.43 -8.80 -11.66
CA GLY A 97 -16.24 -10.02 -11.57
C GLY A 97 -17.04 -10.12 -10.27
N GLU A 98 -17.76 -11.23 -10.12
CA GLU A 98 -18.60 -11.48 -8.94
C GLU A 98 -17.75 -11.81 -7.70
N GLY A 99 -18.20 -11.32 -6.55
CA GLY A 99 -17.59 -11.51 -5.22
C GLY A 99 -18.62 -11.99 -4.21
#